data_AF-I1MI21-F1
#
_entry.id   AF-I1MI21-F1
#
_cell.length_a   1.000
_cell.length_b   1.000
_cell.length_c   1.000
_cell.angle_alpha   90.00
_cell.angle_beta   90.00
_cell.angle_gamma   90.00
#
_symmetry.space_group_name_H-M   'P 1'
#
loop_
_entity.id
_entity.type
_entity.pdbx_description
1 polymer ?
#
loop_
_entity_poly.entity_id
_entity_poly.type
_entity_poly.pdbx_seq_one_letter_code
_entity_poly.pdbx_strand_id
1 'polypeptide(L)'
;MVHNFSSLLLVFLLFIAPTYAIPIEQVSSICNQSKKPSFCFALLNSKPKANLVSLTQYTIDTTRTNVTNTIKLINSLIAQSVNDPKAKNHYKSCLEHFKGALYNVDYTQELLKKGDYQGVNVAASSIQTNVDDCISGESPTDPPYHDPSMLPKYASIIELVVEIILIISNSLLR
;
A
#
# COMPACT_ATOMS: atom_id res chain seq x y z
N MET A 1 -24.38 10.02 67.06
CA MET A 1 -25.01 10.14 65.74
C MET A 1 -24.09 9.41 64.77
N VAL A 2 -24.55 8.30 64.20
CA VAL A 2 -23.75 7.38 63.38
C VAL A 2 -23.28 8.12 62.14
N HIS A 3 -21.97 8.13 61.88
CA HIS A 3 -21.42 8.66 60.64
C HIS A 3 -21.91 7.77 59.49
N ASN A 4 -22.72 8.35 58.60
CA ASN A 4 -23.02 7.74 57.32
C ASN A 4 -21.68 7.56 56.60
N PHE A 5 -21.28 6.30 56.43
CA PHE A 5 -20.15 5.94 55.60
C PHE A 5 -20.39 6.53 54.22
N SER A 6 -19.64 7.59 53.95
CA SER A 6 -19.47 8.20 52.65
C SER A 6 -19.34 7.07 51.65
N SER A 7 -20.31 7.01 50.73
CA SER A 7 -20.41 6.09 49.62
C SER A 7 -19.26 6.30 48.64
N LEU A 8 -18.02 6.09 49.11
CA LEU A 8 -16.85 5.77 48.34
C LEU A 8 -16.91 4.28 48.13
N LEU A 9 -17.53 3.83 47.05
CA LEU A 9 -17.17 2.59 46.34
C LEU A 9 -18.09 2.49 45.13
N LEU A 10 -17.47 2.37 43.95
CA LEU A 10 -18.08 2.07 42.65
C LEU A 10 -18.43 3.28 41.76
N VAL A 11 -17.55 4.28 41.69
CA VAL A 11 -17.30 4.91 40.39
C VAL A 11 -16.53 3.88 39.56
N PHE A 12 -17.25 2.95 38.94
CA PHE A 12 -16.71 2.20 37.81
C PHE A 12 -16.43 3.24 36.72
N LEU A 13 -15.23 3.81 36.73
CA LEU A 13 -14.63 4.43 35.56
C LEU A 13 -14.59 3.33 34.50
N LEU A 14 -15.66 3.27 33.69
CA LEU A 14 -15.64 2.62 32.40
C LEU A 14 -14.57 3.36 31.60
N PHE A 15 -13.32 2.93 31.76
CA PHE A 15 -12.30 3.14 30.75
C PHE A 15 -12.78 2.34 29.54
N ILE A 16 -13.73 2.91 28.80
CA ILE A 16 -13.89 2.58 27.39
C ILE A 16 -12.56 3.02 26.82
N ALA A 17 -11.63 2.07 26.70
CA ALA A 17 -10.41 2.31 25.95
C ALA A 17 -10.88 2.88 24.61
N PRO A 18 -10.53 4.14 24.28
CA PRO A 18 -11.01 4.74 23.04
C PRO A 18 -10.63 3.78 21.92
N THR A 19 -11.62 3.33 21.16
CA THR A 19 -11.35 2.42 20.06
C THR A 19 -10.50 3.20 19.08
N TYR A 20 -9.22 2.87 18.97
CA TYR A 20 -8.35 3.46 17.95
C TYR A 20 -8.76 3.05 16.52
N ALA A 21 -9.82 2.24 16.38
CA ALA A 21 -10.44 1.92 15.11
C ALA A 21 -10.98 3.19 14.45
N ILE A 22 -10.71 3.36 13.17
CA ILE A 22 -11.40 4.38 12.38
C ILE A 22 -12.90 4.05 12.23
N PRO A 23 -13.80 5.05 12.21
CA PRO A 23 -15.21 4.81 11.93
C PRO A 23 -15.43 4.15 10.56
N ILE A 24 -16.48 3.34 10.44
CA ILE A 24 -16.83 2.64 9.20
C ILE A 24 -17.14 3.64 8.07
N GLU A 25 -17.68 4.80 8.41
CA GLU A 25 -17.95 5.91 7.49
C GLU A 25 -16.64 6.44 6.88
N GLN A 26 -15.57 6.50 7.67
CA GLN A 26 -14.26 6.92 7.21
C GLN A 26 -13.61 5.87 6.29
N VAL A 27 -13.70 4.58 6.64
CA VAL A 27 -13.29 3.48 5.74
C VAL A 27 -14.04 3.59 4.41
N SER A 28 -15.35 3.85 4.46
CA SER A 28 -16.20 3.96 3.27
C SER A 28 -15.81 5.15 2.40
N SER A 29 -15.53 6.31 3.02
CA SER A 29 -15.05 7.50 2.32
C SER A 29 -13.72 7.24 1.60
N ILE A 30 -12.81 6.51 2.22
CA ILE A 30 -11.52 6.11 1.62
C ILE A 30 -11.76 5.14 0.46
N CYS A 31 -12.48 4.03 0.70
CA CYS A 31 -12.59 2.98 -0.32
C CYS A 31 -13.44 3.37 -1.53
N ASN A 32 -14.41 4.27 -1.36
CA ASN A 32 -15.18 4.81 -2.49
C ASN A 32 -14.38 5.72 -3.43
N GLN A 33 -13.19 6.19 -3.01
CA GLN A 33 -12.27 6.95 -3.88
C GLN A 33 -11.36 6.03 -4.70
N SER A 34 -11.26 4.74 -4.37
CA SER A 34 -10.39 3.80 -5.09
C SER A 34 -11.02 3.30 -6.40
N LYS A 35 -10.19 2.91 -7.37
CA LYS A 35 -10.64 2.26 -8.62
C LYS A 35 -11.37 0.93 -8.37
N LYS A 36 -11.07 0.26 -7.25
CA LYS A 36 -11.68 -1.02 -6.84
C LYS A 36 -12.13 -0.97 -5.37
N PRO A 37 -13.31 -0.38 -5.08
CA PRO A 37 -13.78 -0.23 -3.70
C PRO A 37 -13.86 -1.54 -2.92
N SER A 38 -14.32 -2.63 -3.55
CA SER A 38 -14.40 -3.94 -2.92
C SER A 38 -13.03 -4.49 -2.50
N PHE A 39 -12.00 -4.26 -3.30
CA PHE A 39 -10.62 -4.63 -2.96
C PHE A 39 -10.12 -3.79 -1.78
N CYS A 40 -10.35 -2.47 -1.80
CA CYS A 40 -10.00 -1.60 -0.68
C CYS A 40 -10.68 -2.03 0.62
N PHE A 41 -11.99 -2.29 0.59
CA PHE A 41 -12.72 -2.74 1.78
C PHE A 41 -12.15 -4.06 2.30
N ALA A 42 -11.88 -5.03 1.43
CA ALA A 42 -11.28 -6.30 1.83
C ALA A 42 -9.91 -6.09 2.50
N LEU A 43 -9.08 -5.19 1.96
CA LEU A 43 -7.76 -4.89 2.51
C LEU A 43 -7.87 -4.21 3.88
N LEU A 44 -8.62 -3.11 3.99
CA LEU A 44 -8.68 -2.32 5.23
C LEU A 44 -9.45 -3.04 6.35
N ASN A 45 -10.54 -3.75 6.02
CA ASN A 45 -11.30 -4.51 7.01
C ASN A 45 -10.56 -5.74 7.54
N SER A 46 -9.44 -6.14 6.94
CA SER A 46 -8.55 -7.14 7.54
C SER A 46 -7.89 -6.65 8.84
N LYS A 47 -7.96 -5.34 9.12
CA LYS A 47 -7.43 -4.67 10.34
C LYS A 47 -8.51 -3.82 11.01
N PRO A 48 -9.59 -4.42 11.56
CA PRO A 48 -10.77 -3.67 12.03
C PRO A 48 -10.52 -2.79 13.26
N LYS A 49 -9.37 -2.92 13.94
CA LYS A 49 -9.00 -2.13 15.12
C LYS A 49 -7.92 -1.08 14.85
N ALA A 50 -7.53 -0.91 13.59
CA ALA A 50 -6.45 -0.03 13.20
C ALA A 50 -6.91 1.42 13.08
N ASN A 51 -6.05 2.35 13.51
CA ASN A 51 -6.17 3.77 13.15
C ASN A 51 -5.61 4.00 11.73
N LEU A 52 -5.84 5.19 11.15
CA LEU A 52 -5.35 5.52 9.81
C LEU A 52 -3.84 5.28 9.65
N VAL A 53 -3.01 5.72 10.59
CA VAL A 53 -1.55 5.56 10.50
C VAL A 53 -1.15 4.08 10.44
N SER A 54 -1.77 3.23 11.28
CA SER A 54 -1.52 1.79 11.27
C SER A 54 -2.10 1.08 10.04
N LEU A 55 -3.18 1.59 9.45
CA LEU A 55 -3.69 1.13 8.15
C LEU A 55 -2.73 1.52 7.01
N THR A 56 -2.18 2.74 7.02
CA THR A 56 -1.15 3.16 6.07
C THR A 56 0.06 2.24 6.16
N GLN A 57 0.57 1.99 7.38
CA GLN A 57 1.69 1.07 7.61
C GLN A 57 1.40 -0.34 7.07
N TYR A 58 0.22 -0.88 7.38
CA TYR A 58 -0.19 -2.19 6.87
C TYR A 58 -0.26 -2.24 5.34
N THR A 59 -0.73 -1.17 4.71
CA THR A 59 -0.83 -1.06 3.25
C THR A 59 0.56 -0.97 2.63
N ILE A 60 1.50 -0.20 3.22
CA ILE A 60 2.92 -0.15 2.82
C ILE A 60 3.57 -1.55 2.92
N ASP A 61 3.36 -2.27 4.03
CA ASP A 61 3.92 -3.62 4.21
C ASP A 61 3.35 -4.62 3.20
N THR A 62 2.08 -4.46 2.85
CA THR A 62 1.42 -5.23 1.78
C THR A 62 2.07 -4.91 0.42
N THR A 63 2.31 -3.63 0.11
CA THR A 63 3.04 -3.22 -1.11
C THR A 63 4.43 -3.82 -1.14
N ARG A 64 5.20 -3.73 -0.04
CA ARG A 64 6.56 -4.30 0.06
C ARG A 64 6.59 -5.79 -0.26
N THR A 65 5.64 -6.52 0.31
CA THR A 65 5.51 -7.96 0.11
C THR A 65 5.22 -8.28 -1.36
N ASN A 66 4.28 -7.57 -1.98
CA ASN A 66 3.94 -7.77 -3.38
C ASN A 66 5.10 -7.39 -4.31
N VAL A 67 5.73 -6.22 -4.12
CA VAL A 67 6.92 -5.79 -4.89
C VAL A 67 8.05 -6.82 -4.79
N THR A 68 8.35 -7.30 -3.59
CA THR A 68 9.39 -8.34 -3.36
C THR A 68 9.06 -9.64 -4.09
N ASN A 69 7.80 -10.07 -4.07
CA ASN A 69 7.37 -11.27 -4.78
C ASN A 69 7.42 -11.07 -6.30
N THR A 70 7.09 -9.88 -6.80
CA THR A 70 7.20 -9.55 -8.22
C THR A 70 8.66 -9.53 -8.68
N ILE A 71 9.60 -9.02 -7.86
CA ILE A 71 11.04 -9.12 -8.16
C ILE A 71 11.48 -10.58 -8.33
N LYS A 72 11.00 -11.49 -7.46
CA LYS A 72 11.29 -12.94 -7.61
C LYS A 72 10.71 -13.51 -8.90
N LEU A 73 9.47 -13.13 -9.23
CA LEU A 73 8.83 -13.51 -10.49
C LEU A 73 9.64 -13.02 -11.70
N ILE A 74 10.04 -11.76 -11.73
CA ILE A 74 10.83 -11.15 -12.80
C ILE A 74 12.16 -11.91 -12.99
N ASN A 75 12.87 -12.24 -11.91
CA ASN A 75 14.10 -13.03 -12.00
C ASN A 75 13.86 -14.42 -12.62
N SER A 76 12.75 -15.07 -12.29
CA SER A 76 12.35 -16.34 -12.92
C SER A 76 12.06 -16.15 -14.42
N LEU A 77 11.37 -15.08 -14.81
CA LEU A 77 11.05 -14.77 -16.20
C LEU A 77 12.31 -14.47 -17.02
N ILE A 78 13.29 -13.75 -16.45
CA ILE A 78 14.61 -13.54 -17.07
C ILE A 78 15.32 -14.87 -17.32
N ALA A 79 15.29 -15.78 -16.34
CA ALA A 79 15.92 -17.10 -16.45
C ALA A 79 15.23 -18.00 -17.48
N GLN A 80 13.92 -17.84 -17.70
CA GLN A 80 13.15 -18.59 -18.71
C GLN A 80 13.31 -18.01 -20.12
N SER A 81 13.66 -16.73 -20.25
CA SER A 81 13.79 -16.02 -21.53
C SER A 81 15.15 -16.20 -22.21
N VAL A 82 15.82 -17.35 -22.04
CA VAL A 82 17.17 -17.57 -22.59
C VAL A 82 17.19 -17.45 -24.12
N ASN A 83 16.14 -17.92 -24.77
CA ASN A 83 16.01 -17.95 -26.23
C ASN A 83 15.13 -16.81 -26.78
N ASP A 84 14.67 -15.90 -25.93
CA ASP A 84 13.87 -14.72 -26.33
C ASP A 84 14.56 -13.44 -25.83
N PRO A 85 15.44 -12.83 -26.64
CA PRO A 85 16.14 -11.62 -26.27
C PRO A 85 15.21 -10.43 -25.99
N LYS A 86 14.05 -10.36 -26.66
CA LYS A 86 13.09 -9.26 -26.47
C LYS A 86 12.44 -9.37 -25.10
N ALA A 87 11.94 -10.56 -24.75
CA ALA A 87 11.41 -10.85 -23.42
C ALA A 87 12.45 -10.62 -22.33
N LYS A 88 13.68 -11.11 -22.53
CA LYS A 88 14.77 -10.95 -21.56
C LYS A 88 15.11 -9.49 -21.29
N ASN A 89 15.13 -8.65 -22.33
CA ASN A 89 15.38 -7.21 -22.19
C ASN A 89 14.24 -6.51 -21.46
N HIS A 90 12.98 -6.81 -21.82
CA HIS A 90 11.79 -6.31 -21.12
C HIS A 90 11.86 -6.62 -19.63
N TYR A 91 12.06 -7.89 -19.25
CA TYR A 91 12.10 -8.29 -17.85
C TYR A 91 13.29 -7.72 -17.09
N LYS A 92 14.43 -7.48 -17.75
CA LYS A 92 15.55 -6.75 -17.12
C LYS A 92 15.22 -5.29 -16.84
N SER A 93 14.55 -4.61 -17.78
CA SER A 93 14.07 -3.23 -17.55
C SER A 93 13.11 -3.20 -16.37
N CYS A 94 12.11 -4.08 -16.39
CA CYS A 94 11.19 -4.26 -15.27
C CYS A 94 11.88 -4.53 -13.94
N LEU A 95 12.97 -5.32 -13.92
CA LEU A 95 13.71 -5.58 -12.69
C LEU A 95 14.29 -4.29 -12.08
N GLU A 96 14.81 -3.40 -12.91
CA GLU A 96 15.36 -2.12 -12.43
C GLU A 96 14.26 -1.21 -11.90
N HIS A 97 13.12 -1.08 -12.60
CA HIS A 97 11.99 -0.32 -12.07
C HIS A 97 11.45 -0.93 -10.77
N PHE A 98 11.33 -2.25 -10.66
CA PHE A 98 10.85 -2.89 -9.43
C PHE A 98 11.83 -2.76 -8.25
N LYS A 99 13.15 -2.66 -8.50
CA LYS A 99 14.12 -2.25 -7.47
C LYS A 99 13.90 -0.80 -7.05
N GLY A 100 13.64 0.09 -8.00
CA GLY A 100 13.25 1.48 -7.73
C GLY A 100 11.95 1.58 -6.92
N ALA A 101 10.95 0.77 -7.25
CA ALA A 101 9.71 0.63 -6.49
C ALA A 101 9.98 0.17 -5.05
N LEU A 102 10.84 -0.85 -4.85
CA LEU A 102 11.21 -1.32 -3.51
C LEU A 102 11.92 -0.24 -2.69
N TYR A 103 12.84 0.50 -3.30
CA TYR A 103 13.45 1.66 -2.65
C TYR A 103 12.40 2.70 -2.22
N ASN A 104 11.44 3.02 -3.10
CA ASN A 104 10.38 3.98 -2.80
C ASN A 104 9.40 3.48 -1.73
N VAL A 105 9.14 2.17 -1.64
CA VAL A 105 8.40 1.55 -0.54
C VAL A 105 9.10 1.81 0.80
N ASP A 106 10.40 1.55 0.86
CA ASP A 106 11.19 1.72 2.06
C ASP A 106 11.24 3.19 2.48
N TYR A 107 11.39 4.10 1.51
CA TYR A 107 11.35 5.53 1.75
C TYR A 107 9.96 6.01 2.21
N THR A 108 8.87 5.47 1.64
CA THR A 108 7.50 5.75 2.09
C THR A 108 7.31 5.34 3.55
N GLN A 109 7.89 4.20 3.96
CA GLN A 109 7.86 3.76 5.35
C GLN A 109 8.61 4.73 6.28
N GLU A 110 9.76 5.26 5.86
CA GLU A 110 10.50 6.26 6.64
C GLU A 110 9.72 7.57 6.80
N LEU A 111 9.05 8.03 5.74
CA LEU A 111 8.24 9.24 5.76
C LEU A 111 7.02 9.08 6.69
N LEU A 112 6.37 7.92 6.67
CA LEU A 112 5.27 7.61 7.60
C LEU A 112 5.73 7.69 9.05
N LYS A 113 6.91 7.14 9.38
CA LYS A 113 7.49 7.20 10.74
C LYS A 113 7.77 8.63 11.19
N LYS A 114 8.08 9.53 10.26
CA LYS A 114 8.31 10.97 10.51
C LYS A 114 7.00 11.77 10.57
N GLY A 115 5.85 11.17 10.26
CA GLY A 115 4.57 11.86 10.14
C GLY A 115 4.46 12.75 8.89
N ASP A 116 5.36 12.58 7.92
CA ASP A 116 5.36 13.35 6.67
C ASP A 116 4.40 12.71 5.66
N TYR A 117 3.09 12.98 5.82
CA TYR A 117 2.06 12.37 4.98
C TYR A 117 2.05 12.91 3.54
N GLN A 118 2.51 14.13 3.32
CA GLN A 118 2.72 14.67 1.97
C GLN A 118 3.87 13.92 1.28
N GLY A 119 4.98 13.70 1.99
CA GLY A 119 6.07 12.86 1.53
C GLY A 119 5.62 11.43 1.23
N VAL A 120 4.80 10.81 2.10
CA VAL A 120 4.20 9.48 1.86
C VAL A 120 3.45 9.46 0.53
N ASN A 121 2.65 10.50 0.24
CA ASN A 121 1.90 10.58 -1.02
C ASN A 121 2.83 10.65 -2.25
N VAL A 122 3.87 11.49 -2.18
CA VAL A 122 4.83 11.65 -3.27
C VAL A 122 5.61 10.36 -3.50
N ALA A 123 6.15 9.75 -2.44
CA ALA A 123 6.92 8.51 -2.55
C ALA A 123 6.06 7.34 -3.04
N ALA A 124 4.81 7.23 -2.59
CA ALA A 124 3.88 6.23 -3.09
C ALA A 124 3.53 6.45 -4.58
N SER A 125 3.44 7.71 -5.03
CA SER A 125 3.26 8.01 -6.45
C SER A 125 4.48 7.55 -7.27
N SER A 126 5.69 7.69 -6.75
CA SER A 126 6.90 7.14 -7.39
C SER A 126 6.91 5.61 -7.45
N ILE A 127 6.29 4.90 -6.50
CA ILE A 127 6.10 3.44 -6.61
C ILE A 127 5.22 3.13 -7.83
N GLN A 128 4.09 3.83 -7.99
CA GLN A 128 3.21 3.67 -9.15
C GLN A 128 3.95 3.92 -10.45
N THR A 129 4.69 5.04 -10.58
CA THR A 129 5.49 5.34 -11.77
C THR A 129 6.44 4.19 -12.13
N ASN A 130 7.18 3.65 -11.17
CA ASN A 130 8.06 2.51 -11.44
C ASN A 130 7.29 1.25 -11.92
N VAL A 131 6.12 0.98 -11.34
CA VAL A 131 5.31 -0.17 -11.77
C VAL A 131 4.78 0.06 -13.18
N ASP A 132 4.27 1.26 -13.47
CA ASP A 132 3.74 1.67 -14.77
C ASP A 132 4.84 1.65 -15.85
N ASP A 133 6.03 2.18 -15.56
CA ASP A 133 7.18 2.21 -16.49
C ASP A 133 7.60 0.79 -16.91
N CYS A 134 7.54 -0.18 -16.00
CA CYS A 134 7.76 -1.59 -16.35
C CYS A 134 6.69 -2.14 -17.31
N ILE A 135 5.42 -1.84 -17.04
CA ILE A 135 4.31 -2.44 -17.80
C ILE A 135 4.07 -1.75 -19.14
N SER A 136 4.22 -0.42 -19.18
CA SER A 136 3.83 0.43 -20.30
C SER A 136 5.02 1.08 -21.02
N GLY A 137 6.23 1.00 -20.46
CA GLY A 137 7.41 1.74 -20.93
C GLY A 137 7.53 3.12 -20.26
N GLU A 138 8.71 3.73 -20.35
CA GLU A 138 9.02 5.04 -19.74
C GLU A 138 8.53 6.19 -20.62
N SER A 139 8.41 5.97 -21.94
CA SER A 139 7.96 6.94 -22.92
C SER A 139 6.80 6.39 -23.74
N PRO A 140 5.81 7.24 -24.12
CA PRO A 140 4.78 6.86 -25.08
C PRO A 140 5.31 6.39 -26.44
N THR A 141 6.57 6.69 -26.77
CA THR A 141 7.25 6.25 -27.99
C THR A 141 7.89 4.87 -27.88
N ASP A 142 7.96 4.31 -26.67
CA ASP A 142 8.57 3.00 -26.46
C ASP A 142 7.72 1.91 -27.12
N PRO A 143 8.34 0.91 -27.76
CA PRO A 143 7.60 -0.15 -28.41
C PRO A 143 6.85 -0.98 -27.36
N PRO A 144 5.53 -1.20 -27.50
CA PRO A 144 4.78 -1.97 -26.52
C PRO A 144 5.30 -3.42 -26.49
N TYR A 145 5.42 -3.96 -25.27
CA TYR A 145 5.70 -5.36 -25.04
C TYR A 145 4.42 -6.06 -24.54
N HIS A 146 3.84 -6.92 -25.39
CA HIS A 146 2.69 -7.73 -24.99
C HIS A 146 3.16 -8.91 -24.13
N ASP A 147 3.18 -8.70 -22.82
CA ASP A 147 3.67 -9.67 -21.85
C ASP A 147 2.66 -10.80 -21.60
N PRO A 148 2.95 -12.05 -22.02
CA PRO A 148 2.04 -13.17 -21.81
C PRO A 148 2.13 -13.77 -20.40
N SER A 149 3.02 -13.26 -19.54
CA SER A 149 3.27 -13.81 -18.21
C SER A 149 2.26 -13.32 -17.16
N MET A 150 2.52 -13.68 -15.90
CA MET A 150 1.75 -13.20 -14.75
C MET A 150 2.15 -11.80 -14.28
N LEU A 151 3.24 -11.22 -14.82
CA LEU A 151 3.78 -9.95 -14.35
C LEU A 151 2.75 -8.80 -14.42
N PRO A 152 1.97 -8.60 -15.49
CA PRO A 152 0.96 -7.53 -15.53
C PRO A 152 -0.10 -7.65 -14.43
N LYS A 153 -0.47 -8.88 -14.06
CA LYS A 153 -1.42 -9.11 -12.97
C LYS A 153 -0.82 -8.76 -11.60
N TYR A 154 0.45 -9.07 -11.38
CA TYR A 154 1.16 -8.72 -10.15
C TYR A 154 1.32 -7.19 -10.03
N ALA A 155 1.69 -6.53 -11.12
CA ALA A 155 1.76 -5.07 -11.20
C ALA A 155 0.41 -4.40 -10.89
N SER A 156 -0.68 -4.86 -11.51
CA SER A 156 -2.02 -4.31 -11.26
C SER A 156 -2.46 -4.44 -9.80
N ILE A 157 -2.11 -5.54 -9.11
CA ILE A 157 -2.40 -5.67 -7.66
C ILE A 157 -1.61 -4.62 -6.86
N ILE A 158 -0.34 -4.40 -7.20
CA ILE A 158 0.50 -3.41 -6.53
C ILE A 158 -0.07 -2.01 -6.73
N GLU A 159 -0.45 -1.63 -7.95
CA GLU A 159 -1.10 -0.35 -8.25
C GLU A 159 -2.34 -0.12 -7.38
N LEU A 160 -3.21 -1.13 -7.23
CA LEU A 160 -4.39 -1.03 -6.37
C LEU A 160 -4.04 -0.81 -4.89
N VAL A 161 -3.01 -1.48 -4.39
CA VAL A 161 -2.56 -1.31 -3.00
C VAL A 161 -1.91 0.07 -2.80
N VAL A 162 -1.09 0.53 -3.76
CA VAL A 162 -0.42 1.84 -3.69
C VAL A 162 -1.43 2.99 -3.83
N GLU A 163 -2.45 2.85 -4.67
CA GLU A 163 -3.56 3.81 -4.74
C GLU A 163 -4.23 3.99 -3.37
N ILE A 164 -4.42 2.91 -2.62
CA ILE A 164 -4.96 3.00 -1.25
C ILE A 164 -4.02 3.78 -0.33
N ILE A 165 -2.70 3.64 -0.47
CA ILE A 165 -1.73 4.48 0.28
C ILE A 165 -1.95 5.95 -0.04
N LEU A 166 -2.11 6.32 -1.32
CA LEU A 166 -2.35 7.71 -1.73
C LEU A 166 -3.64 8.28 -1.12
N ILE A 167 -4.73 7.51 -1.14
CA ILE A 167 -6.02 7.96 -0.61
C ILE A 167 -5.93 8.14 0.91
N ILE A 168 -5.30 7.19 1.62
CA ILE A 168 -5.15 7.29 3.08
C ILE A 168 -4.22 8.46 3.45
N SER A 169 -3.10 8.66 2.73
CA SER A 169 -2.17 9.76 3.00
C SER A 169 -2.85 11.12 2.81
N ASN A 170 -3.68 11.27 1.78
CA ASN A 170 -4.49 12.48 1.58
C ASN A 170 -5.54 12.68 2.67
N SER A 171 -6.09 11.60 3.22
CA SER A 171 -7.02 11.66 4.35
C SER A 171 -6.34 12.04 5.66
N LEU A 172 -5.04 11.74 5.83
CA LEU A 172 -4.21 12.14 6.98
C LEU A 172 -3.77 13.61 6.94
N LEU A 173 -3.91 14.29 5.79
CA LEU A 173 -3.61 15.71 5.62
C LEU A 173 -4.80 16.63 5.96
N ARG A 174 -5.98 16.05 6.26
CA ARG A 174 -7.21 16.78 6.59
C ARG A 174 -7.46 16.75 8.09
#